data_AF-A0A356T475-F1
#
_entry.id   AF-A0A356T475-F1
#
_cell.length_a   1.000
_cell.length_b   1.000
_cell.length_c   1.000
_cell.angle_alpha   90.00
_cell.angle_beta   90.00
_cell.angle_gamma   90.00
#
_symmetry.space_group_name_H-M   'P 1'
#
loop_
_entity.id
_entity.type
_entity.pdbx_description
1 polymer ?
#
loop_
_entity_poly.entity_id
_entity_poly.type
_entity_poly.pdbx_seq_one_letter_code
_entity_poly.pdbx_strand_id
1 'polypeptide(L)' 'MELAPREKDKLLIFCAGLLAERRREAGLRLNYPEAVAYISSA' A
#
# COMPACT_ATOMS: atom_id res chain seq x y z
N MET A 1 -5.29 18.17 -11.35
CA MET A 1 -5.90 16.85 -11.53
C MET A 1 -7.20 16.82 -10.73
N GLU A 2 -8.34 16.72 -11.40
CA GLU A 2 -9.64 16.49 -10.77
C GLU A 2 -9.84 14.98 -10.62
N LEU A 3 -9.14 14.39 -9.63
CA LEU A 3 -9.28 12.96 -9.33
C LEU A 3 -10.62 12.71 -8.65
N ALA A 4 -11.36 11.73 -9.16
CA ALA A 4 -12.55 11.22 -8.49
C ALA A 4 -12.16 10.67 -7.11
N PRO A 5 -13.04 10.73 -6.10
CA PRO A 5 -12.76 10.20 -4.76
C PRO A 5 -12.19 8.76 -4.79
N ARG A 6 -12.73 7.93 -5.67
CA ARG A 6 -12.28 6.54 -5.87
C ARG A 6 -10.84 6.39 -6.36
N GLU A 7 -10.35 7.34 -7.16
CA GLU A 7 -8.97 7.32 -7.64
C GLU A 7 -8.00 7.70 -6.52
N LYS A 8 -8.41 8.60 -5.63
CA LYS A 8 -7.65 8.95 -4.41
C LYS A 8 -7.55 7.76 -3.45
N ASP A 9 -8.63 7.00 -3.28
CA ASP A 9 -8.63 5.80 -2.44
C ASP A 9 -7.66 4.73 -2.96
N LYS A 10 -7.60 4.54 -4.29
CA LYS A 10 -6.65 3.62 -4.91
C LYS A 10 -5.20 4.07 -4.71
N LEU A 11 -4.94 5.37 -4.84
CA LEU A 11 -3.61 5.94 -4.58
C LEU A 11 -3.19 5.74 -3.12
N LEU A 12 -4.14 5.83 -2.18
CA LEU A 12 -3.87 5.56 -0.77
C LEU A 12 -3.41 4.12 -0.54
N ILE A 13 -4.12 3.14 -1.13
CA ILE A 13 -3.74 1.71 -1.05
C ILE A 13 -2.38 1.48 -1.70
N PHE A 14 -2.12 2.10 -2.85
CA PHE A 14 -0.84 1.99 -3.54
C PHE A 14 0.33 2.52 -2.69
N CYS A 15 0.16 3.69 -2.06
CA CYS A 15 1.15 4.24 -1.14
C CYS A 15 1.40 3.32 0.08
N ALA A 16 0.34 2.71 0.63
CA ALA A 16 0.47 1.75 1.73
C ALA A 16 1.21 0.47 1.29
N GLY A 17 0.98 0.02 0.07
CA GLY A 17 1.68 -1.11 -0.54
C GLY A 17 3.18 -0.86 -0.72
N LEU A 18 3.56 0.31 -1.25
CA LEU A 18 4.96 0.72 -1.36
C LEU A 18 5.65 0.81 0.01
N LEU A 19 4.94 1.28 1.04
CA LEU A 19 5.47 1.30 2.40
C LEU A 19 5.68 -0.13 2.93
N ALA A 20 4.72 -1.03 2.68
CA ALA A 20 4.82 -2.42 3.08
C ALA A 20 5.99 -3.13 2.37
N GLU A 21 6.20 -2.89 1.08
CA GLU A 21 7.34 -3.43 0.33
C GLU A 21 8.67 -3.02 0.96
N ARG A 22 8.87 -1.72 1.22
CA ARG A 22 10.08 -1.21 1.87
C ARG A 22 10.31 -1.79 3.27
N ARG A 23 9.24 -1.99 4.04
CA ARG A 23 9.33 -2.64 5.37
C ARG A 23 9.76 -4.10 5.25
N ARG A 24 9.24 -4.81 4.25
CA ARG A 24 9.64 -6.20 3.96
C ARG A 24 11.11 -6.28 3.56
N GLU A 25 11.57 -5.37 2.69
CA GLU A 25 12.97 -5.27 2.28
C GLU A 25 13.91 -4.93 3.44
N ALA A 26 13.43 -4.15 4.40
CA ALA A 26 14.15 -3.88 5.65
C ALA A 26 14.17 -5.08 6.64
N GLY A 27 13.61 -6.22 6.26
CA GLY A 27 13.57 -7.44 7.08
C GLY A 27 12.51 -7.42 8.19
N LEU A 28 11.56 -6.47 8.14
CA LEU A 28 10.46 -6.42 9.09
C LEU A 28 9.32 -7.35 8.66
N ARG A 29 8.73 -8.03 9.64
CA ARG A 29 7.53 -8.84 9.43
C ARG A 29 6.33 -7.91 9.23
N LEU A 30 5.64 -8.04 8.10
CA LEU A 30 4.48 -7.23 7.79
C LEU A 30 3.32 -7.52 8.75
N ASN A 31 2.65 -6.46 9.19
CA ASN A 31 1.41 -6.57 9.95
C ASN A 31 0.21 -6.84 9.02
N TYR A 32 -0.98 -7.03 9.60
CA TYR A 32 -2.20 -7.32 8.82
C TYR A 32 -2.51 -6.27 7.74
N PRO A 33 -2.62 -4.96 8.05
CA PRO A 33 -2.93 -3.97 7.01
C PRO A 33 -1.80 -3.80 5.99
N GLU A 34 -0.54 -3.96 6.36
CA GLU A 34 0.59 -3.95 5.42
C GLU A 34 0.57 -5.15 4.48
N ALA A 35 0.27 -6.34 4.99
CA ALA A 35 0.16 -7.54 4.16
C ALA A 35 -1.00 -7.39 3.16
N VAL A 36 -2.15 -6.88 3.62
CA VAL A 36 -3.29 -6.60 2.73
C VAL A 36 -2.93 -5.54 1.70
N ALA A 37 -2.29 -4.44 2.10
CA ALA A 37 -1.87 -3.37 1.19
C ALA A 37 -0.85 -3.88 0.17
N TYR A 38 0.14 -4.66 0.60
CA TYR A 38 1.15 -5.27 -0.26
C TYR A 38 0.54 -6.22 -1.30
N ILE A 39 -0.42 -7.07 -0.89
CA ILE A 39 -1.14 -7.97 -1.80
C ILE A 39 -2.04 -7.18 -2.76
N SER A 40 -2.66 -6.09 -2.28
CA SER A 40 -3.59 -5.28 -3.07
C SER A 40 -2.89 -4.31 -4.03
N SER A 41 -1.63 -3.98 -3.76
CA SER A 41 -0.79 -3.12 -4.61
C SER A 41 0.04 -3.90 -5.64
N ALA A 42 0.13 -5.23 -5.49
CA ALA A 42 0.77 -6.13 -6.46
C ALA A 42 -0.14 -6.36 -7.67
#